data_AF-A0A0C2MU40-F1
#
_entry.id   AF-A0A0C2MU40-F1
#
_cell.length_a   1.000
_cell.length_b   1.000
_cell.length_c   1.000
_cell.angle_alpha   90.00
_cell.angle_beta   90.00
_cell.angle_gamma   90.00
#
_symmetry.space_group_name_H-M   'P 1'
#
loop_
_entity.id
_entity.type
_entity.pdbx_description
1 polymer ?
#
loop_
_entity_poly.entity_id
_entity_poly.type
_entity_poly.pdbx_seq_one_letter_code
_entity_poly.pdbx_strand_id
1 'polypeptide(L)'
;MLALFWYRNNIQSSTLRSPAELIFGRKLRCTIDNLKPSVAANKDTATLKQKHYHDQGTQDRSFKVGDMVWIKNELKQGHRQGVISEITGDLSYQVECDDKIIRKHADHLRKRVAENNKNENDSTQIQRRSTRLKTLEDHKKAIEGG
;
A
#
# COMPACT_ATOMS: atom_id res chain seq x y z
N MET A 1 -16.52 27.63 19.07
CA MET A 1 -16.10 26.54 19.98
C MET A 1 -16.92 25.24 19.83
N LEU A 2 -17.63 25.01 18.71
CA LEU A 2 -18.44 23.79 18.49
C LEU A 2 -17.79 22.76 17.54
N ALA A 3 -16.87 23.21 16.67
CA ALA A 3 -16.22 22.35 15.67
C ALA A 3 -15.44 21.18 16.28
N LEU A 4 -14.73 21.43 17.38
CA LEU A 4 -13.91 20.42 18.05
C LEU A 4 -14.77 19.39 18.80
N PHE A 5 -15.91 19.81 19.34
CA PHE A 5 -16.88 18.91 19.96
C PHE A 5 -17.49 17.97 18.91
N TRP A 6 -17.89 18.52 17.75
CA TRP A 6 -18.40 17.71 16.64
C TRP A 6 -17.35 16.76 16.08
N TYR A 7 -16.10 17.21 15.91
CA TYR A 7 -15.02 16.36 15.44
C TYR A 7 -14.76 15.16 16.37
N ARG A 8 -14.85 15.37 17.69
CA ARG A 8 -14.61 14.32 18.70
C ARG A 8 -15.75 13.33 18.88
N ASN A 9 -16.98 13.73 18.57
CA ASN A 9 -18.17 12.89 18.74
C ASN A 9 -18.66 12.24 17.43
N ASN A 10 -18.24 12.75 16.27
CA ASN A 10 -18.58 12.13 14.99
C ASN A 10 -17.86 10.79 14.79
N ILE A 11 -18.58 9.84 14.24
CA ILE A 11 -18.04 8.57 13.81
C ILE A 11 -17.20 8.80 12.56
N GLN A 12 -15.93 8.38 12.59
CA GLN A 12 -15.07 8.48 11.41
C GLN A 12 -15.35 7.30 10.47
N SER A 13 -15.41 7.55 9.16
CA SER A 13 -15.75 6.54 8.15
C SER A 13 -14.75 5.37 8.11
N SER A 14 -13.48 5.65 8.41
CA SER A 14 -12.40 4.67 8.39
C SER A 14 -12.43 3.72 9.60
N THR A 15 -12.70 4.23 10.80
CA THR A 15 -12.64 3.45 12.05
C THR A 15 -14.01 3.04 12.58
N LEU A 16 -15.09 3.64 12.06
CA LEU A 16 -16.45 3.58 12.60
C LEU A 16 -16.56 3.82 14.10
N ARG A 17 -15.55 4.47 14.69
CA ARG A 17 -15.51 4.90 16.09
C ARG A 17 -15.27 6.40 16.13
N SER A 18 -15.78 7.05 17.18
CA SER A 18 -15.47 8.46 17.39
C SER A 18 -14.09 8.61 18.04
N PRO A 19 -13.39 9.75 17.85
CA PRO A 19 -12.12 10.00 18.55
C PRO A 19 -12.25 9.90 20.07
N ALA A 20 -13.39 10.32 20.64
CA ALA A 20 -13.66 10.15 22.06
C ALA A 20 -13.77 8.67 22.47
N GLU A 21 -14.35 7.81 21.63
CA GLU A 21 -14.39 6.36 21.88
C GLU A 21 -13.01 5.72 21.88
N LEU A 22 -12.12 6.18 20.99
CA LEU A 22 -10.74 5.67 20.93
C LEU A 22 -9.93 6.06 22.17
N ILE A 23 -10.14 7.26 22.70
CA ILE A 23 -9.42 7.77 23.88
C ILE A 23 -9.99 7.18 25.17
N PHE A 24 -11.32 7.17 25.32
CA PHE A 24 -11.97 6.81 26.58
C PHE A 24 -12.48 5.36 26.63
N GLY A 25 -12.33 4.60 25.54
CA GLY A 25 -12.79 3.21 25.44
C GLY A 25 -14.30 3.02 25.44
N ARG A 26 -15.08 4.11 25.52
CA ARG A 26 -16.55 4.11 25.55
C ARG A 26 -17.12 5.28 24.76
N LYS A 27 -18.35 5.13 24.28
CA LYS A 27 -19.06 6.21 23.61
C LYS A 27 -19.50 7.26 24.63
N LEU A 28 -19.05 8.51 24.45
CA LEU A 28 -19.58 9.64 25.21
C LEU A 28 -21.01 9.89 24.74
N ARG A 29 -21.96 9.83 25.66
CA ARG A 29 -23.39 9.99 25.35
C ARG A 29 -23.69 11.47 25.18
N CYS A 30 -24.06 11.87 23.97
CA CYS A 30 -24.56 13.21 23.69
C CYS A 30 -26.10 13.23 23.69
N THR A 31 -26.70 14.41 23.82
CA THR A 31 -28.17 14.56 23.77
C THR A 31 -28.76 14.00 22.47
N ILE A 32 -28.05 14.13 21.35
CA ILE A 32 -28.48 13.63 20.04
C ILE A 32 -28.37 12.10 19.91
N ASP A 33 -27.52 11.44 20.70
CA ASP A 33 -27.38 9.98 20.68
C ASP A 33 -28.60 9.26 21.27
N ASN A 34 -29.41 9.95 22.08
CA ASN A 34 -30.67 9.42 22.61
C ASN A 34 -31.71 9.15 21.52
N LEU A 35 -31.55 9.73 20.34
CA LEU A 35 -32.46 9.58 19.20
C LEU A 35 -32.06 8.43 18.26
N LYS A 36 -30.88 7.83 18.45
CA LYS A 36 -30.33 6.86 17.48
C LYS A 36 -30.69 5.41 17.84
N PRO A 37 -31.20 4.59 16.90
CA PRO A 37 -31.32 3.15 17.08
C PRO A 37 -29.93 2.46 17.17
N SER A 38 -29.84 1.33 17.87
CA SER A 38 -28.60 0.59 18.19
C SER A 38 -27.75 0.24 16.95
N VAL A 39 -26.43 0.49 16.99
CA VAL A 39 -25.48 0.42 15.84
C VAL A 39 -24.34 -0.59 16.06
N ALA A 40 -24.49 -1.54 17.00
CA ALA A 40 -23.40 -2.41 17.43
C ALA A 40 -22.80 -3.26 16.30
N ALA A 41 -23.60 -3.65 15.30
CA ALA A 41 -23.21 -4.54 14.21
C ALA A 41 -22.28 -3.92 13.15
N ASN A 42 -22.14 -2.60 13.09
CA ASN A 42 -21.40 -1.96 11.98
C ASN A 42 -19.88 -2.02 12.13
N LYS A 43 -19.36 -2.21 13.35
CA LYS A 43 -17.93 -2.01 13.67
C LYS A 43 -17.00 -2.95 12.90
N ASP A 44 -17.33 -4.23 12.87
CA ASP A 44 -16.45 -5.26 12.28
C ASP A 44 -16.38 -5.12 10.76
N THR A 45 -17.49 -4.70 10.13
CA THR A 45 -17.56 -4.52 8.68
C THR A 45 -16.64 -3.42 8.15
N ALA A 46 -16.38 -2.36 8.92
CA ALA A 46 -15.47 -1.30 8.44
C ALA A 46 -14.00 -1.64 8.61
N THR A 47 -13.61 -2.31 9.70
CA THR A 47 -12.23 -2.76 9.84
C THR A 47 -11.85 -3.71 8.70
N LEU A 48 -12.77 -4.59 8.30
CA LEU A 48 -12.57 -5.47 7.15
C LEU A 48 -12.48 -4.68 5.84
N LYS A 49 -13.37 -3.71 5.60
CA LYS A 49 -13.31 -2.84 4.41
C LYS A 49 -11.99 -2.07 4.33
N GLN A 50 -11.52 -1.51 5.46
CA GLN A 50 -10.26 -0.74 5.49
C GLN A 50 -9.06 -1.61 5.12
N LYS A 51 -8.94 -2.81 5.68
CA LYS A 51 -7.89 -3.76 5.31
C LYS A 51 -7.94 -4.09 3.82
N HIS A 52 -9.14 -4.40 3.33
CA HIS A 52 -9.32 -4.78 1.93
C HIS A 52 -8.91 -3.69 0.94
N TYR A 53 -9.27 -2.42 1.19
CA TYR A 53 -8.84 -1.31 0.33
C TYR A 53 -7.33 -1.02 0.41
N HIS A 54 -6.70 -1.25 1.57
CA HIS A 54 -5.26 -1.05 1.74
C HIS A 54 -4.43 -2.10 0.96
N ASP A 55 -4.93 -3.33 0.90
CA ASP A 55 -4.21 -4.45 0.28
C ASP A 55 -4.31 -4.44 -1.26
N GLN A 56 -5.30 -3.76 -1.84
CA GLN A 56 -5.54 -3.78 -3.30
C GLN A 56 -4.60 -2.86 -4.10
N GLY A 57 -3.97 -1.87 -3.46
CA GLY A 57 -3.18 -0.84 -4.14
C GLY A 57 -1.69 -0.81 -3.79
N THR A 58 -1.23 -1.65 -2.85
CA THR A 58 0.14 -1.57 -2.34
C THR A 58 1.08 -2.38 -3.22
N GLN A 59 1.79 -1.70 -4.12
CA GLN A 59 2.95 -2.28 -4.79
C GLN A 59 4.10 -2.38 -3.78
N ASP A 60 4.61 -3.58 -3.54
CA ASP A 60 5.78 -3.78 -2.68
C ASP A 60 7.01 -3.06 -3.28
N ARG A 61 7.37 -1.94 -2.68
CA ARG A 61 8.57 -1.16 -3.02
C ARG A 61 9.70 -1.55 -2.09
N SER A 62 10.36 -2.67 -2.40
CA SER A 62 11.58 -3.09 -1.72
C SER A 62 12.82 -2.58 -2.46
N PHE A 63 13.81 -2.10 -1.71
CA PHE A 63 15.09 -1.64 -2.24
C PHE A 63 16.25 -2.34 -1.54
N LYS A 64 17.38 -2.52 -2.24
CA LYS A 64 18.60 -3.10 -1.67
C LYS A 64 19.63 -2.02 -1.37
N VAL A 65 20.51 -2.29 -0.41
CA VAL A 65 21.70 -1.48 -0.14
C VAL A 65 22.56 -1.44 -1.41
N GLY A 66 22.99 -0.25 -1.82
CA GLY A 66 23.74 -0.02 -3.05
C GLY A 66 22.90 0.31 -4.30
N ASP A 67 21.56 0.25 -4.25
CA ASP A 67 20.72 0.63 -5.38
C ASP A 67 20.75 2.17 -5.59
N MET A 68 20.90 2.59 -6.86
CA MET A 68 20.72 3.99 -7.25
C MET A 68 19.24 4.35 -7.28
N VAL A 69 18.85 5.33 -6.47
CA VAL A 69 17.48 5.79 -6.32
C VAL A 69 17.35 7.28 -6.61
N TRP A 70 16.18 7.64 -7.11
CA TRP A 70 15.72 9.01 -7.20
C TRP A 70 14.95 9.37 -5.93
N ILE A 71 15.44 10.39 -5.22
CA ILE A 71 14.82 10.96 -4.03
C ILE A 71 13.96 12.15 -4.45
N LYS A 72 12.69 12.14 -4.06
CA LYS A 72 11.82 13.32 -4.23
C LYS A 72 12.33 14.47 -3.37
N ASN A 73 12.54 15.63 -4.00
CA ASN A 73 12.88 16.85 -3.27
C ASN A 73 11.58 17.52 -2.77
N GLU A 74 11.52 17.84 -1.47
CA GLU A 74 10.34 18.45 -0.85
C GLU A 74 10.31 19.98 -1.06
N LEU A 75 11.48 20.60 -1.25
CA LEU A 75 11.65 22.07 -1.25
C LEU A 75 11.82 22.67 -2.64
N LYS A 76 12.28 21.89 -3.63
CA LYS A 76 12.45 22.35 -5.01
C LYS A 76 11.84 21.34 -5.98
N GLN A 77 11.35 21.80 -7.12
CA GLN A 77 10.93 20.92 -8.20
C GLN A 77 12.15 20.14 -8.72
N GLY A 78 12.08 18.80 -8.69
CA GLY A 78 13.14 17.93 -9.18
C GLY A 78 13.32 16.66 -8.34
N HIS A 79 14.06 15.71 -8.91
CA HIS A 79 14.49 14.50 -8.22
C HIS A 79 16.01 14.56 -8.03
N ARG A 80 16.49 14.18 -6.86
CA ARG A 80 17.93 14.03 -6.60
C ARG A 80 18.34 12.58 -6.75
N GLN A 81 19.54 12.35 -7.25
CA GLN A 81 20.13 11.02 -7.28
C GLN A 81 20.73 10.73 -5.91
N GLY A 82 20.58 9.51 -5.44
CA GLY A 82 21.23 9.03 -4.23
C GLY A 82 21.41 7.52 -4.26
N VAL A 83 22.28 7.02 -3.39
CA VAL A 83 22.55 5.60 -3.22
C VAL A 83 22.06 5.17 -1.84
N ILE A 84 21.38 4.03 -1.77
CA ILE A 84 20.92 3.51 -0.49
C ILE A 84 22.12 2.99 0.29
N SER A 85 22.39 3.59 1.45
CA SER A 85 23.49 3.22 2.34
C SER A 85 23.05 2.13 3.32
N GLU A 86 21.87 2.28 3.95
CA GLU A 86 21.37 1.34 4.96
C GLU A 86 19.84 1.21 4.93
N ILE A 87 19.33 0.08 5.44
CA ILE A 87 17.91 -0.19 5.64
C ILE A 87 17.61 -0.07 7.13
N THR A 88 16.85 0.94 7.54
CA THR A 88 16.49 1.19 8.96
C THR A 88 15.21 0.46 9.38
N GLY A 89 14.36 0.08 8.43
CA GLY A 89 13.16 -0.73 8.67
C GLY A 89 12.41 -1.02 7.36
N ASP A 90 11.31 -1.76 7.43
CA ASP A 90 10.60 -2.32 6.25
C ASP A 90 10.33 -1.29 5.13
N LEU A 91 9.96 -0.06 5.50
CA LEU A 91 9.75 1.06 4.56
C LEU A 91 10.68 2.27 4.80
N SER A 92 11.67 2.16 5.68
CA SER A 92 12.58 3.27 6.03
C SER A 92 14.00 2.98 5.59
N TYR A 93 14.53 3.82 4.69
CA TYR A 93 15.87 3.68 4.11
C TYR A 93 16.72 4.92 4.41
N GLN A 94 18.02 4.74 4.60
CA GLN A 94 19.01 5.80 4.59
C GLN A 94 19.62 5.92 3.20
N VAL A 95 19.61 7.13 2.65
CA VAL A 95 20.12 7.41 1.32
C VAL A 95 21.21 8.46 1.41
N GLU A 96 22.36 8.17 0.80
CA GLU A 96 23.48 9.07 0.65
C GLU A 96 23.29 9.91 -0.63
N CYS A 97 23.27 11.23 -0.46
CA CYS A 97 23.07 12.19 -1.55
C CYS A 97 23.95 13.41 -1.27
N ASP A 98 24.80 13.78 -2.23
CA ASP A 98 25.67 14.97 -2.17
C ASP A 98 26.39 15.12 -0.81
N ASP A 99 27.06 14.04 -0.37
CA ASP A 99 27.80 13.90 0.90
C ASP A 99 26.95 14.03 2.19
N LYS A 100 25.63 13.83 2.10
CA LYS A 100 24.72 13.83 3.25
C LYS A 100 23.89 12.55 3.30
N ILE A 101 23.80 11.97 4.50
CA ILE A 101 22.94 10.82 4.78
C ILE A 101 21.58 11.34 5.22
N ILE A 102 20.53 10.97 4.49
CA ILE A 102 19.15 11.39 4.75
C ILE A 102 18.25 10.17 4.88
N ARG A 103 17.41 10.16 5.92
CA ARG A 103 16.37 9.12 6.09
C ARG A 103 15.16 9.43 5.21
N LYS A 104 14.73 8.47 4.40
CA LYS A 104 13.58 8.58 3.48
C LYS A 104 12.69 7.33 3.53
N HIS A 105 11.40 7.54 3.30
CA HIS A 105 10.40 6.48 3.21
C HIS A 105 10.39 5.87 1.80
N ALA A 106 10.07 4.58 1.68
CA ALA A 106 10.00 3.84 0.41
C ALA A 106 9.15 4.55 -0.66
N ASP A 107 8.09 5.24 -0.24
CA ASP A 107 7.20 5.96 -1.16
C ASP A 107 7.85 7.21 -1.79
N HIS A 108 8.85 7.79 -1.12
CA HIS A 108 9.59 8.97 -1.62
C HIS A 108 10.83 8.57 -2.43
N LEU A 109 11.04 7.27 -2.62
CA LEU A 109 12.12 6.68 -3.39
C LEU A 109 11.57 6.08 -4.68
N ARG A 110 12.30 6.27 -5.77
CA ARG A 110 12.03 5.62 -7.06
C ARG A 110 13.30 4.95 -7.55
N LYS A 111 13.22 3.68 -7.93
CA LYS A 111 14.36 2.98 -8.54
C LYS A 111 14.77 3.72 -9.81
N ARG A 112 16.06 4.02 -9.95
CA ARG A 112 16.62 4.41 -11.24
C ARG A 112 16.73 3.12 -12.05
N VAL A 113 15.67 2.77 -12.79
CA VAL A 113 15.81 1.73 -13.82
C VAL A 113 16.75 2.34 -14.86
N ALA A 114 18.02 1.98 -14.82
CA ALA A 114 18.83 2.03 -16.03
C ALA A 114 18.11 1.09 -17.00
N GLU A 115 17.63 1.62 -18.11
CA GLU A 115 17.11 0.79 -19.19
C GLU A 115 18.23 -0.15 -19.65
N ASN A 116 18.28 -1.36 -19.09
CA ASN A 116 19.15 -2.42 -19.58
C ASN A 116 18.70 -3.83 -19.18
N ASN A 117 17.44 -4.04 -18.80
CA ASN A 117 16.85 -5.38 -18.72
C ASN A 117 15.33 -5.33 -18.94
N LYS A 118 14.91 -4.97 -20.16
CA LYS A 118 13.56 -5.30 -20.66
C LYS A 118 13.51 -6.69 -21.33
N ASN A 119 14.61 -7.44 -21.38
CA ASN A 119 14.70 -8.64 -22.23
C ASN A 119 14.64 -10.00 -21.51
N GLU A 120 14.48 -10.06 -20.18
CA GLU A 120 14.40 -11.36 -19.46
C GLU A 120 12.98 -11.78 -19.04
N ASN A 121 11.98 -10.89 -19.17
CA ASN A 121 10.61 -11.19 -18.74
C ASN A 121 9.68 -11.74 -19.84
N ASP A 122 10.11 -11.73 -21.11
CA ASP A 122 9.32 -12.28 -22.22
C ASP A 122 9.50 -13.80 -22.40
N SER A 123 10.67 -14.35 -22.08
CA SER A 123 10.93 -15.79 -22.15
C SER A 123 10.04 -16.59 -21.18
N THR A 124 9.76 -16.05 -19.99
CA THR A 124 8.94 -16.72 -18.97
C THR A 124 7.43 -16.70 -19.31
N GLN A 125 6.95 -15.69 -20.06
CA GLN A 125 5.55 -15.62 -20.47
C GLN A 125 5.26 -16.45 -21.74
N ILE A 126 6.22 -16.52 -22.67
CA ILE A 126 6.11 -17.35 -23.88
C ILE A 126 6.16 -18.84 -23.51
N GLN A 127 7.00 -19.24 -22.55
CA GLN A 127 7.06 -20.63 -22.06
C GLN A 127 5.74 -21.07 -21.41
N ARG A 128 5.13 -20.22 -20.56
CA ARG A 128 3.86 -20.51 -19.86
C ARG A 128 2.65 -20.55 -20.80
N ARG A 129 2.64 -19.76 -21.88
CA ARG A 129 1.61 -19.83 -22.92
C ARG A 129 1.76 -21.10 -23.76
N SER A 130 2.99 -21.50 -24.10
CA SER A 130 3.27 -22.75 -24.83
C SER A 130 2.83 -24.00 -24.06
N THR A 131 3.09 -24.07 -22.75
CA THR A 131 2.68 -25.23 -21.94
C THR A 131 1.16 -25.33 -21.79
N ARG A 132 0.45 -24.19 -21.73
CA ARG A 132 -1.02 -24.16 -21.59
C ARG A 132 -1.74 -24.56 -22.88
N LEU A 133 -1.20 -24.20 -24.05
CA LEU A 133 -1.77 -24.59 -25.35
C LEU A 133 -1.57 -26.09 -25.62
N LYS A 134 -0.40 -26.66 -25.32
CA LYS A 134 -0.15 -28.11 -25.44
C LYS A 134 -1.12 -28.94 -24.58
N THR A 135 -1.37 -28.50 -23.35
CA THR A 135 -2.28 -29.20 -22.42
C THR A 135 -3.74 -29.16 -22.89
N LEU A 136 -4.15 -28.13 -23.63
CA LEU A 136 -5.51 -28.00 -24.18
C LEU A 136 -5.69 -28.83 -25.47
N GLU A 137 -4.65 -28.91 -26.30
CA GLU A 137 -4.65 -29.74 -27.51
C GLU A 137 -4.68 -31.25 -27.18
N ASP A 138 -3.94 -31.67 -26.15
CA ASP A 138 -3.95 -33.06 -25.68
C ASP A 138 -5.33 -33.46 -25.13
N HIS A 139 -6.01 -32.55 -24.42
CA HIS A 139 -7.35 -32.82 -23.87
C HIS A 139 -8.44 -32.82 -24.95
N LYS A 140 -8.26 -32.09 -26.06
CA LYS A 140 -9.20 -32.09 -27.19
C LYS A 140 -9.05 -33.36 -28.05
N LYS A 141 -7.82 -33.85 -28.25
CA LYS A 141 -7.54 -35.08 -29.01
C LYS A 141 -8.09 -36.35 -28.33
N ALA A 142 -8.22 -36.33 -27.00
CA ALA A 142 -8.84 -37.41 -26.24
C ALA A 142 -10.37 -37.48 -26.36
N ILE A 143 -11.02 -36.40 -26.81
CA ILE A 143 -12.49 -36.31 -26.94
C ILE A 143 -12.93 -36.65 -28.37
N GLU A 144 -12.11 -36.36 -29.38
CA GLU A 144 -12.44 -36.61 -30.80
C GLU A 144 -11.94 -37.97 -31.34
N GLY A 145 -11.20 -38.75 -30.53
CA GLY A 145 -10.58 -40.03 -30.93
C GLY A 145 -11.26 -41.30 -30.40
N GLY A 146 -12.48 -41.21 -29.88
CA GLY A 146 -13.26 -42.34 -29.35
C GLY A 146 -14.61 -42.49 -30.02
#